data_AF-A0A8J7EJQ1-F1
#
_entry.id   AF-A0A8J7EJQ1-F1
#
_cell.length_a   1.000
_cell.length_b   1.000
_cell.length_c   1.000
_cell.angle_alpha   90.00
_cell.angle_beta   90.00
_cell.angle_gamma   90.00
#
_symmetry.space_group_name_H-M   'P 1'
#
loop_
_entity.id
_entity.type
_entity.pdbx_description
1 polymer ?
#
loop_
_entity_poly.entity_id
_entity_poly.type
_entity_poly.pdbx_seq_one_letter_code
_entity_poly.pdbx_strand_id
1 'polypeptide(L)'
;MLDNPWLRGIIQHLPMSPPRLLDQVREAIRLKHFSLKTEKSYVHYIRDFILFHDKRHPKDMGADEIRAYLSHLAIQRNVASSTQSVALSALLFLYRQVLQIDLPYIDDIERAKKPERLPVVFSRSEVKQILAHLDGIEHLIVSLLYGSGMRLMEGLRLRVKDLDFDYGQITVRDGKGKKDRQTMLPKLLEPPLQLQLQKAKKLHELDLSLGYGTVELPYALKRKYPNANQQWGWQFVFPSWKRSVDPRSKVVRRHHVHE
;
A
#
# COMPACT_ATOMS: atom_id res chain seq x y z
N MET A 1 51.40 15.48 4.65
CA MET A 1 50.26 15.93 3.81
C MET A 1 49.02 15.13 4.23
N LEU A 2 48.13 15.84 4.94
CA LEU A 2 46.71 15.59 5.21
C LEU A 2 46.26 14.24 5.81
N ASP A 3 46.51 14.09 7.12
CA ASP A 3 45.72 13.26 8.04
C ASP A 3 44.41 14.03 8.33
N ASN A 4 43.36 13.79 7.53
CA ASN A 4 42.11 14.56 7.56
C ASN A 4 41.15 14.01 8.66
N PRO A 5 40.86 14.76 9.74
CA PRO A 5 40.02 14.30 10.85
C PRO A 5 38.56 14.01 10.45
N TRP A 6 38.09 14.56 9.33
CA TRP A 6 36.72 14.36 8.83
C TRP A 6 36.47 12.99 8.21
N LEU A 7 37.52 12.25 7.82
CA LEU A 7 37.39 10.90 7.26
C LEU A 7 37.30 9.80 8.34
N ARG A 8 37.72 10.08 9.58
CA ARG A 8 37.65 9.11 10.69
C ARG A 8 36.21 8.90 11.21
N GLY A 9 35.32 9.87 11.01
CA GLY A 9 33.92 9.79 11.46
C GLY A 9 32.96 9.06 10.52
N ILE A 10 33.34 8.82 9.26
CA ILE A 10 32.44 8.23 8.25
C ILE A 10 32.48 6.68 8.28
N ILE A 11 33.51 6.09 8.89
CA ILE A 11 33.70 4.62 8.89
C ILE A 11 32.91 3.92 10.01
N GLN A 12 32.34 4.64 10.99
CA GLN A 12 31.77 4.01 12.18
C GLN A 12 30.36 3.41 12.06
N HIS A 13 29.64 3.58 10.93
CA HIS A 13 28.27 3.03 10.78
C HIS A 13 28.02 2.28 9.47
N LEU A 14 29.03 1.60 8.90
CA LEU A 14 28.73 0.52 7.96
C LEU A 14 28.16 -0.68 8.74
N PRO A 15 27.01 -1.25 8.34
CA PRO A 15 26.49 -2.46 8.98
C PRO A 15 27.56 -3.56 8.91
N MET A 16 27.96 -4.09 10.08
CA MET A 16 29.07 -5.04 10.25
C MET A 16 28.82 -6.43 9.63
N SER A 17 27.73 -6.62 8.89
CA SER A 17 27.52 -7.80 8.06
C SER A 17 26.81 -7.40 6.78
N PRO A 18 27.12 -8.05 5.64
CA PRO A 18 26.39 -7.83 4.41
C PRO A 18 24.90 -8.05 4.69
N PRO A 19 24.02 -7.16 4.21
CA PRO A 19 22.59 -7.24 4.49
C PRO A 19 22.05 -8.61 4.06
N ARG A 20 21.21 -9.23 4.88
CA ARG A 20 20.60 -10.53 4.55
C ARG A 20 19.76 -10.37 3.27
N LEU A 21 19.59 -11.45 2.50
CA LEU A 21 18.89 -11.39 1.22
C LEU A 21 17.50 -10.73 1.31
N LEU A 22 16.71 -11.08 2.33
CA LEU A 22 15.38 -10.49 2.50
C LEU A 22 15.42 -9.00 2.89
N ASP A 23 16.52 -8.52 3.46
CA ASP A 23 16.70 -7.09 3.74
C ASP A 23 17.06 -6.34 2.46
N GLN A 24 17.92 -6.90 1.61
CA GLN A 24 18.19 -6.38 0.26
C GLN A 24 16.91 -6.30 -0.58
N VAL A 25 16.04 -7.31 -0.51
CA VAL A 25 14.73 -7.30 -1.16
C VAL A 25 13.88 -6.13 -0.65
N ARG A 26 13.79 -5.93 0.67
CA ARG A 26 13.03 -4.81 1.24
C ARG A 26 13.57 -3.46 0.80
N GLU A 27 14.89 -3.29 0.77
CA GLU A 27 15.55 -2.08 0.29
C GLU A 27 15.22 -1.81 -1.18
N ALA A 28 15.38 -2.80 -2.06
CA ALA A 28 15.05 -2.67 -3.48
C ALA A 28 13.56 -2.30 -3.71
N ILE A 29 12.65 -2.94 -2.97
CA ILE A 29 11.21 -2.63 -3.04
C ILE A 29 10.93 -1.19 -2.61
N ARG A 30 11.58 -0.73 -1.53
CA ARG A 30 11.40 0.64 -1.01
C ARG A 30 12.01 1.69 -1.94
N LEU A 31 13.16 1.42 -2.53
CA LEU A 31 13.81 2.28 -3.53
C LEU A 31 12.91 2.50 -4.75
N LYS A 32 12.17 1.47 -5.18
CA LYS A 32 11.19 1.58 -6.26
C LYS A 32 9.82 2.12 -5.82
N HIS A 33 9.71 2.57 -4.57
CA HIS A 33 8.49 3.14 -3.98
C HIS A 33 7.27 2.20 -4.05
N PHE A 34 7.51 0.89 -3.97
CA PHE A 34 6.41 -0.08 -3.90
C PHE A 34 5.72 -0.04 -2.54
N SER A 35 4.44 -0.43 -2.55
CA SER A 35 3.60 -0.42 -1.37
C SER A 35 4.11 -1.42 -0.32
N LEU A 36 3.80 -1.17 0.96
CA LEU A 36 4.09 -2.14 2.02
C LEU A 36 3.39 -3.49 1.81
N LYS A 37 2.22 -3.49 1.15
CA LYS A 37 1.50 -4.73 0.78
C LYS A 37 2.33 -5.56 -0.22
N THR A 38 2.92 -4.90 -1.21
CA THR A 38 3.85 -5.52 -2.16
C THR A 38 5.10 -6.04 -1.44
N GLU A 39 5.69 -5.24 -0.53
CA GLU A 39 6.83 -5.67 0.30
C GLU A 39 6.55 -6.97 1.06
N LYS A 40 5.43 -7.02 1.79
CA LYS A 40 5.01 -8.22 2.54
C LYS A 40 4.79 -9.42 1.63
N SER A 41 4.08 -9.23 0.52
CA SER A 41 3.76 -10.31 -0.42
C SER A 41 5.01 -10.86 -1.10
N TYR A 42 5.92 -9.99 -1.54
CA TYR A 42 7.14 -10.44 -2.22
C TYR A 42 8.07 -11.15 -1.25
N VAL A 43 8.30 -10.59 -0.06
CA VAL A 43 9.11 -11.25 0.98
C VAL A 43 8.52 -12.60 1.37
N HIS A 44 7.19 -12.72 1.43
CA HIS A 44 6.52 -14.00 1.70
C HIS A 44 6.85 -15.05 0.63
N TYR A 45 6.60 -14.76 -0.65
CA TYR A 45 6.84 -15.75 -1.73
C TYR A 45 8.32 -16.05 -1.93
N ILE A 46 9.21 -15.07 -1.78
CA ILE A 46 10.66 -15.30 -1.86
C ILE A 46 11.11 -16.22 -0.73
N ARG A 47 10.62 -16.00 0.50
CA ARG A 47 10.93 -16.88 1.63
C ARG A 47 10.37 -18.29 1.40
N ASP A 48 9.13 -18.40 0.96
CA ASP A 48 8.47 -19.68 0.72
C ASP A 48 9.18 -20.49 -0.38
N PHE A 49 9.61 -19.82 -1.45
CA PHE A 49 10.47 -20.40 -2.49
C PHE A 49 11.79 -20.93 -1.93
N ILE A 50 12.47 -20.16 -1.08
CA ILE A 50 13.73 -20.60 -0.44
C ILE A 50 13.48 -21.81 0.48
N LEU A 51 12.37 -21.84 1.21
CA LEU A 51 12.03 -22.95 2.09
C LEU A 51 11.64 -24.21 1.31
N PHE A 52 10.98 -24.06 0.16
CA PHE A 52 10.64 -25.16 -0.73
C PHE A 52 11.88 -25.85 -1.30
N HIS A 53 12.98 -25.11 -1.49
CA HIS A 53 14.27 -25.63 -1.95
C HIS A 53 15.28 -25.79 -0.80
N ASP A 54 14.82 -26.22 0.37
CA ASP A 54 15.66 -26.59 1.52
C ASP A 54 16.67 -25.51 1.96
N LYS A 55 16.28 -24.24 1.88
CA LYS A 55 17.11 -23.07 2.20
C LYS A 55 18.32 -22.87 1.29
N ARG A 56 18.32 -23.49 0.10
CA ARG A 56 19.31 -23.22 -0.96
C ARG A 56 19.25 -21.74 -1.36
N HIS A 57 20.41 -21.14 -1.59
CA HIS A 57 20.47 -19.72 -1.90
C HIS A 57 19.96 -19.47 -3.33
N PRO A 58 19.08 -18.48 -3.57
CA PRO A 58 18.54 -18.20 -4.91
C PRO A 58 19.55 -17.80 -5.99
N LYS A 59 20.82 -17.58 -5.64
CA LYS A 59 21.90 -17.37 -6.63
C LYS A 59 22.33 -18.69 -7.30
N ASP A 60 22.10 -19.80 -6.62
CA ASP A 60 22.45 -21.15 -7.07
C ASP A 60 21.22 -21.85 -7.68
N MET A 61 20.20 -21.08 -8.05
CA MET A 61 18.91 -21.54 -8.58
C MET A 61 18.55 -20.70 -9.80
N GLY A 62 17.68 -21.23 -10.67
CA GLY A 62 17.30 -20.58 -11.91
C GLY A 62 15.86 -20.85 -12.32
N ALA A 63 15.61 -20.86 -13.62
CA ALA A 63 14.28 -21.00 -14.19
C ALA A 63 13.60 -22.33 -13.81
N ASP A 64 14.36 -23.41 -13.71
CA ASP A 64 13.83 -24.74 -13.38
C ASP A 64 13.31 -24.81 -11.94
N GLU A 65 14.05 -24.26 -10.98
CA GLU A 65 13.60 -24.18 -9.59
C GLU A 65 12.36 -23.29 -9.44
N ILE A 66 12.30 -22.18 -10.20
CA ILE A 66 11.13 -21.31 -10.25
C ILE A 66 9.93 -22.09 -10.80
N ARG A 67 10.11 -22.85 -11.90
CA ARG A 67 9.05 -23.67 -12.50
C ARG A 67 8.56 -24.73 -11.53
N ALA A 68 9.47 -25.47 -10.89
CA ALA A 68 9.14 -26.48 -9.89
C ALA A 68 8.32 -25.91 -8.72
N TYR A 69 8.71 -24.72 -8.22
CA TYR A 69 7.96 -24.06 -7.16
C TYR A 69 6.58 -23.57 -7.61
N LEU A 70 6.46 -23.00 -8.81
CA LEU A 70 5.16 -22.58 -9.34
C LEU A 70 4.23 -23.78 -9.60
N SER A 71 4.77 -24.90 -10.08
CA SER A 71 4.05 -26.17 -10.18
C SER A 71 3.62 -26.67 -8.80
N HIS A 72 4.47 -26.56 -7.78
CA HIS A 72 4.11 -26.86 -6.40
C HIS A 72 2.90 -26.05 -5.91
N LEU A 73 2.91 -24.75 -6.19
CA LEU A 73 1.80 -23.86 -5.86
C LEU A 73 0.51 -24.26 -6.60
N ALA A 74 0.62 -24.62 -7.88
CA ALA A 74 -0.52 -24.94 -8.73
C ALA A 74 -1.17 -26.29 -8.37
N ILE A 75 -0.37 -27.34 -8.22
CA ILE A 75 -0.86 -28.72 -8.16
C ILE A 75 -1.07 -29.14 -6.70
N GLN A 76 -0.05 -28.99 -5.85
CA GLN A 76 -0.09 -29.46 -4.47
C GLN A 76 -0.81 -28.47 -3.55
N ARG A 77 -0.58 -27.17 -3.73
CA ARG A 77 -1.25 -26.13 -2.91
C ARG A 77 -2.58 -25.65 -3.52
N ASN A 78 -2.89 -26.06 -4.75
CA ASN A 78 -4.11 -25.72 -5.48
C ASN A 78 -4.46 -24.22 -5.44
N VAL A 79 -3.45 -23.36 -5.61
CA VAL A 79 -3.67 -21.91 -5.52
C VAL A 79 -4.22 -21.34 -6.83
N ALA A 80 -5.03 -20.29 -6.70
CA ALA A 80 -5.57 -19.57 -7.85
C ALA A 80 -4.46 -19.00 -8.77
N SER A 81 -4.75 -18.88 -10.06
CA SER A 81 -3.86 -18.31 -11.09
C SER A 81 -3.29 -16.93 -10.74
N SER A 82 -4.08 -16.09 -10.06
CA SER A 82 -3.63 -14.78 -9.59
C SER A 82 -2.56 -14.87 -8.52
N THR A 83 -2.65 -15.87 -7.64
CA THR A 83 -1.68 -16.13 -6.58
C THR A 83 -0.34 -16.56 -7.18
N GLN A 84 -0.36 -17.47 -8.17
CA GLN A 84 0.84 -17.87 -8.91
C GLN A 84 1.48 -16.69 -9.64
N SER A 85 0.67 -15.82 -10.25
CA SER A 85 1.16 -14.63 -10.94
C SER A 85 1.89 -13.66 -10.00
N VAL A 86 1.40 -13.51 -8.76
CA VAL A 86 2.06 -12.69 -7.73
C VAL A 86 3.37 -13.35 -7.28
N ALA A 87 3.38 -14.67 -7.06
CA ALA A 87 4.59 -15.42 -6.72
C ALA A 87 5.66 -15.28 -7.81
N LEU A 88 5.30 -15.53 -9.08
CA LEU A 88 6.20 -15.34 -10.22
C LEU A 88 6.73 -13.91 -10.29
N SER A 89 5.88 -12.90 -10.10
CA SER A 89 6.32 -11.49 -10.09
C SER A 89 7.33 -11.20 -8.97
N ALA A 90 7.14 -11.79 -7.79
CA ALA A 90 8.07 -11.65 -6.67
C ALA A 90 9.43 -12.29 -6.97
N LEU A 91 9.44 -13.47 -7.61
CA LEU A 91 10.67 -14.16 -7.99
C LEU A 91 11.38 -13.42 -9.13
N LEU A 92 10.67 -13.01 -10.18
CA LEU A 92 11.26 -12.17 -11.23
C LEU A 92 11.85 -10.88 -10.67
N PHE A 93 11.20 -10.26 -9.69
CA PHE A 93 11.74 -9.11 -8.98
C PHE A 93 13.04 -9.44 -8.24
N LEU A 94 13.08 -10.56 -7.50
CA LEU A 94 14.29 -11.01 -6.82
C LEU A 94 15.47 -11.16 -7.79
N TYR A 95 15.30 -11.92 -8.86
CA TYR A 95 16.39 -12.19 -9.79
C TYR A 95 16.82 -10.95 -10.58
N ARG A 96 15.87 -10.19 -11.14
CA ARG A 96 16.18 -9.03 -12.00
C ARG A 96 16.59 -7.78 -11.23
N GLN A 97 16.06 -7.56 -10.03
CA GLN A 97 16.24 -6.28 -9.31
C GLN A 97 17.16 -6.39 -8.10
N VAL A 98 17.29 -7.57 -7.50
CA VAL A 98 18.13 -7.78 -6.30
C VAL A 98 19.40 -8.54 -6.66
N LEU A 99 19.27 -9.68 -7.34
CA LEU A 99 20.43 -10.52 -7.67
C LEU A 99 21.16 -10.08 -8.94
N GLN A 100 20.48 -9.31 -9.81
CA GLN A 100 21.00 -8.91 -11.13
C GLN A 100 21.42 -10.14 -11.96
N ILE A 101 20.63 -11.22 -11.86
CA ILE A 101 20.81 -12.46 -12.61
C ILE A 101 19.76 -12.50 -13.71
N ASP A 102 20.22 -12.61 -14.95
CA ASP A 102 19.36 -12.91 -16.09
C ASP A 102 18.88 -14.36 -16.00
N LEU A 103 17.60 -14.55 -16.28
CA LEU A 103 16.96 -15.86 -16.32
C LEU A 103 16.60 -16.17 -17.77
N PRO A 104 17.48 -16.89 -18.50
CA PRO A 104 17.15 -17.37 -19.85
C PRO A 104 15.89 -18.22 -19.81
N TYR A 105 15.06 -18.14 -20.86
CA TYR A 105 13.85 -18.97 -21.03
C TYR A 105 12.76 -18.83 -19.95
N ILE A 106 12.84 -17.78 -19.12
CA ILE A 106 11.83 -17.52 -18.08
C ILE A 106 10.47 -17.11 -18.67
N ASP A 107 10.47 -16.60 -19.91
CA ASP A 107 9.25 -16.25 -20.63
C ASP A 107 8.50 -17.49 -21.12
N ASP A 108 9.14 -18.67 -21.14
CA ASP A 108 8.52 -19.98 -21.41
C ASP A 108 7.83 -20.57 -20.17
N ILE A 109 7.84 -19.86 -19.04
CA ILE A 109 6.98 -20.19 -17.91
C ILE A 109 5.57 -19.73 -18.28
N GLU A 110 4.70 -20.69 -18.62
CA GLU A 110 3.29 -20.43 -18.88
C GLU A 110 2.68 -19.64 -17.73
N ARG A 111 2.31 -18.38 -18.01
CA ARG A 111 1.57 -17.58 -17.05
C ARG A 111 0.15 -18.13 -16.98
N ALA A 112 -0.28 -18.43 -15.76
CA ALA A 112 -1.64 -18.90 -15.53
C ALA A 112 -2.64 -17.87 -16.11
N LYS A 113 -3.37 -18.27 -17.17
CA LYS A 113 -4.36 -17.42 -17.84
C LYS A 113 -5.46 -17.08 -16.84
N LYS A 114 -5.69 -15.79 -16.63
CA LYS A 114 -6.83 -15.35 -15.82
C LYS A 114 -8.10 -15.50 -16.67
N PRO A 115 -9.12 -16.26 -16.23
CA PRO A 115 -10.38 -16.28 -16.96
C PRO A 115 -10.98 -14.87 -16.93
N GLU A 116 -11.28 -14.32 -18.10
CA GLU A 116 -12.00 -13.05 -18.24
C GLU A 116 -13.45 -13.29 -17.82
N ARG A 117 -13.79 -12.82 -16.61
CA ARG A 117 -15.16 -12.83 -16.12
C ARG A 117 -15.79 -11.48 -16.38
N LEU A 118 -17.01 -11.48 -16.92
CA LEU A 118 -17.80 -10.26 -17.03
C LEU A 118 -18.03 -9.66 -15.64
N PRO A 119 -17.86 -8.34 -15.45
CA PRO A 119 -18.19 -7.69 -14.19
C PRO A 119 -19.67 -7.88 -13.88
N VAL A 120 -19.99 -8.47 -12.73
CA VAL A 120 -21.35 -8.49 -12.20
C VAL A 120 -21.60 -7.18 -11.48
N VAL A 121 -22.66 -6.48 -11.86
CA VAL A 121 -23.04 -5.19 -11.26
C VAL A 121 -24.36 -5.34 -10.52
N PHE A 122 -24.48 -4.65 -9.38
CA PHE A 122 -25.74 -4.57 -8.65
C PHE A 122 -26.72 -3.63 -9.36
N SER A 123 -27.98 -4.03 -9.38
CA SER A 123 -29.11 -3.16 -9.69
C SER A 123 -29.28 -2.06 -8.63
N ARG A 124 -29.98 -0.98 -8.98
CA ARG A 124 -30.26 0.11 -8.03
C ARG A 124 -31.05 -0.37 -6.80
N SER A 125 -31.94 -1.34 -6.96
CA SER A 125 -32.70 -1.94 -5.86
C SER A 125 -31.82 -2.72 -4.91
N GLU A 126 -30.90 -3.55 -5.43
CA GLU A 126 -29.95 -4.28 -4.60
C GLU A 126 -29.04 -3.34 -3.83
N VAL A 127 -28.52 -2.28 -4.48
CA VAL A 127 -27.71 -1.26 -3.78
C VAL A 127 -28.50 -0.60 -2.67
N LYS A 128 -29.76 -0.23 -2.91
CA LYS A 128 -30.63 0.36 -1.88
C LYS A 128 -30.84 -0.59 -0.69
N GLN A 129 -31.03 -1.88 -0.95
CA GLN A 129 -31.17 -2.90 0.11
C GLN A 129 -29.86 -3.05 0.89
N ILE A 130 -28.71 -3.09 0.22
CA ILE A 130 -27.40 -3.18 0.88
C ILE A 130 -27.19 -1.96 1.79
N LEU A 131 -27.41 -0.75 1.27
CA LEU A 131 -27.24 0.49 2.05
C LEU A 131 -28.18 0.53 3.26
N ALA A 132 -29.40 0.01 3.14
CA ALA A 132 -30.36 -0.02 4.26
C ALA A 132 -29.91 -0.90 5.45
N HIS A 133 -28.93 -1.78 5.28
CA HIS A 133 -28.36 -2.62 6.35
C HIS A 133 -27.02 -2.08 6.88
N LEU A 134 -26.58 -0.91 6.41
CA LEU A 134 -25.37 -0.26 6.89
C LEU A 134 -25.76 0.94 7.74
N ASP A 135 -25.02 1.15 8.81
CA ASP A 135 -25.16 2.31 9.70
C ASP A 135 -23.84 3.09 9.80
N GLY A 136 -23.91 4.26 10.42
CA GLY A 136 -22.71 4.98 10.87
C GLY A 136 -21.71 5.33 9.75
N ILE A 137 -20.44 5.05 10.01
CA ILE A 137 -19.33 5.44 9.13
C ILE A 137 -19.25 4.53 7.90
N GLU A 138 -19.61 3.26 8.05
CA GLU A 138 -19.66 2.26 6.99
C GLU A 138 -20.70 2.66 5.94
N HIS A 139 -21.90 3.05 6.37
CA HIS A 139 -22.93 3.59 5.48
C HIS A 139 -22.42 4.78 4.69
N LEU A 140 -21.76 5.73 5.36
CA LEU A 140 -21.23 6.95 4.73
C LEU A 140 -20.13 6.63 3.71
N ILE A 141 -19.19 5.75 4.06
CA ILE A 141 -18.11 5.31 3.16
C ILE A 141 -18.70 4.61 1.94
N VAL A 142 -19.57 3.62 2.11
CA VAL A 142 -20.13 2.85 1.00
C VAL A 142 -20.99 3.74 0.09
N SER A 143 -21.80 4.63 0.68
CA SER A 143 -22.58 5.61 -0.07
C SER A 143 -21.68 6.54 -0.89
N LEU A 144 -20.56 6.99 -0.31
CA LEU A 144 -19.60 7.85 -1.00
C LEU A 144 -18.93 7.10 -2.16
N LEU A 145 -18.48 5.86 -1.94
CA LEU A 145 -17.88 5.03 -2.99
C LEU A 145 -18.85 4.79 -4.15
N TYR A 146 -20.11 4.46 -3.84
CA TYR A 146 -21.15 4.26 -4.85
C TYR A 146 -21.44 5.54 -5.64
N GLY A 147 -21.64 6.66 -4.96
CA GLY A 147 -22.00 7.93 -5.60
C GLY A 147 -20.86 8.62 -6.34
N SER A 148 -19.61 8.34 -6.00
CA SER A 148 -18.41 8.98 -6.62
C SER A 148 -17.60 8.05 -7.52
N GLY A 149 -17.92 6.75 -7.58
CA GLY A 149 -17.18 5.76 -8.35
C GLY A 149 -15.73 5.55 -7.89
N MET A 150 -15.40 5.95 -6.65
CA MET A 150 -14.08 5.72 -6.08
C MET A 150 -13.85 4.25 -5.75
N ARG A 151 -12.60 3.80 -5.82
CA ARG A 151 -12.19 2.51 -5.26
C ARG A 151 -12.17 2.61 -3.75
N LEU A 152 -12.38 1.47 -3.07
CA LEU A 152 -12.35 1.39 -1.61
C LEU A 152 -11.15 2.14 -1.01
N MET A 153 -9.93 1.82 -1.45
CA MET A 153 -8.73 2.44 -0.91
C MET A 153 -8.58 3.93 -1.25
N GLU A 154 -9.22 4.42 -2.31
CA GLU A 154 -9.25 5.86 -2.62
C GLU A 154 -10.17 6.58 -1.62
N GLY A 155 -11.35 6.02 -1.34
CA GLY A 155 -12.28 6.56 -0.35
C GLY A 155 -11.75 6.48 1.09
N LEU A 156 -11.16 5.35 1.49
CA LEU A 156 -10.58 5.20 2.83
C LEU A 156 -9.41 6.16 3.07
N ARG A 157 -8.57 6.41 2.04
CA ARG A 157 -7.40 7.29 2.14
C ARG A 157 -7.69 8.76 1.88
N LEU A 158 -8.95 9.11 1.66
CA LEU A 158 -9.36 10.47 1.34
C LEU A 158 -8.90 11.44 2.42
N ARG A 159 -8.27 12.54 2.01
CA ARG A 159 -7.84 13.61 2.91
C ARG A 159 -8.87 14.72 2.96
N VAL A 160 -8.90 15.47 4.05
CA VAL A 160 -9.82 16.59 4.21
C VAL A 160 -9.72 17.59 3.06
N LYS A 161 -8.51 17.97 2.66
CA LYS A 161 -8.26 18.92 1.56
C LYS A 161 -8.68 18.42 0.18
N ASP A 162 -9.03 17.14 0.05
CA ASP A 162 -9.42 16.54 -1.21
C ASP A 162 -10.93 16.65 -1.45
N LEU A 163 -11.69 17.07 -0.43
CA LEU A 163 -13.11 17.41 -0.52
C LEU A 163 -13.28 18.89 -0.81
N ASP A 164 -13.96 19.19 -1.92
CA ASP A 164 -14.35 20.55 -2.31
C ASP A 164 -15.88 20.63 -2.30
N PHE A 165 -16.43 21.21 -1.23
CA PHE A 165 -17.87 21.35 -1.06
C PHE A 165 -18.45 22.47 -1.92
N ASP A 166 -17.65 23.48 -2.25
CA ASP A 166 -18.12 24.63 -3.04
C ASP A 166 -18.35 24.21 -4.50
N TYR A 167 -17.43 23.42 -5.05
CA TYR A 167 -17.54 22.88 -6.40
C TYR A 167 -18.24 21.52 -6.48
N GLY A 168 -18.57 20.90 -5.34
CA GLY A 168 -19.16 19.56 -5.30
C GLY A 168 -18.24 18.49 -5.91
N GLN A 169 -16.95 18.54 -5.58
CA GLN A 169 -15.92 17.69 -6.19
C GLN A 169 -15.03 16.99 -5.16
N ILE A 170 -14.45 15.87 -5.58
CA ILE A 170 -13.46 15.10 -4.83
C ILE A 170 -12.22 14.94 -5.70
N THR A 171 -11.07 15.34 -5.16
CA THR A 171 -9.77 15.11 -5.81
C THR A 171 -9.19 13.77 -5.38
N VAL A 172 -9.23 12.77 -6.26
CA VAL A 172 -8.62 11.46 -6.02
C VAL A 172 -7.15 11.52 -6.42
N ARG A 173 -6.26 11.47 -5.41
CA ARG A 173 -4.81 11.49 -5.60
C ARG A 173 -4.22 10.11 -5.81
N ASP A 174 -3.11 10.04 -6.54
CA ASP A 174 -2.36 8.80 -6.77
C ASP A 174 -3.24 7.67 -7.34
N GLY A 175 -4.15 8.02 -8.25
CA GLY A 175 -4.97 7.05 -8.97
C GLY A 175 -4.13 6.09 -9.83
N LYS A 176 -4.80 5.20 -10.59
CA LYS A 176 -4.10 4.24 -11.47
C LYS A 176 -3.06 4.97 -12.35
N GLY A 177 -1.80 4.54 -12.27
CA GLY A 177 -0.68 5.17 -12.97
C GLY A 177 -0.12 6.44 -12.31
N LYS A 178 -0.41 6.68 -11.02
CA LYS A 178 -0.04 7.89 -10.26
C LYS A 178 -0.61 9.18 -10.86
N LYS A 179 -1.80 9.09 -11.48
CA LYS A 179 -2.51 10.25 -12.01
C LYS A 179 -3.61 10.68 -11.04
N ASP A 180 -3.62 11.97 -10.75
CA ASP A 180 -4.72 12.60 -10.03
C ASP A 180 -5.93 12.71 -10.97
N ARG A 181 -7.14 12.59 -10.41
CA ARG A 181 -8.39 12.84 -11.13
C ARG A 181 -9.42 13.47 -10.21
N GLN A 182 -10.36 14.18 -10.80
CA GLN A 182 -11.54 14.65 -10.09
C GLN A 182 -12.70 13.67 -10.29
N THR A 183 -13.54 13.56 -9.27
CA THR A 183 -14.85 12.90 -9.35
C THR A 183 -15.88 13.74 -8.60
N MET A 184 -17.16 13.42 -8.76
CA MET A 184 -18.25 14.13 -8.12
C MET A 184 -18.33 13.85 -6.62
N LEU A 185 -18.66 14.88 -5.85
CA LEU A 185 -19.12 14.77 -4.46
C LEU A 185 -20.66 14.71 -4.48
N PRO A 186 -21.29 13.60 -4.06
CA PRO A 186 -22.75 13.53 -4.04
C PRO A 186 -23.34 14.52 -3.05
N LYS A 187 -24.18 15.44 -3.53
CA LYS A 187 -24.79 16.52 -2.72
C LYS A 187 -25.53 16.01 -1.47
N LEU A 188 -26.20 14.86 -1.58
CA LEU A 188 -26.89 14.21 -0.46
C LEU A 188 -25.95 13.80 0.69
N LEU A 189 -24.65 13.62 0.39
CA LEU A 189 -23.64 13.23 1.37
C LEU A 189 -22.90 14.43 1.97
N GLU A 190 -23.14 15.66 1.52
CA GLU A 190 -22.46 16.84 2.07
C GLU A 190 -22.73 17.02 3.58
N PRO A 191 -24.00 17.04 4.07
CA PRO A 191 -24.25 17.17 5.50
C PRO A 191 -23.63 16.07 6.37
N PRO A 192 -23.78 14.76 6.07
CA PRO A 192 -23.15 13.73 6.88
C PRO A 192 -21.61 13.75 6.77
N LEU A 193 -21.04 14.16 5.63
CA LEU A 193 -19.58 14.34 5.52
C LEU A 193 -19.09 15.51 6.38
N GLN A 194 -19.79 16.64 6.40
CA GLN A 194 -19.44 17.75 7.27
C GLN A 194 -19.47 17.34 8.75
N LEU A 195 -20.48 16.58 9.17
CA LEU A 195 -20.54 16.03 10.53
C LEU A 195 -19.38 15.07 10.82
N GLN A 196 -19.03 14.20 9.86
CA GLN A 196 -17.87 13.32 9.98
C GLN A 196 -16.56 14.11 10.09
N LEU A 197 -16.39 15.16 9.31
CA LEU A 197 -15.23 16.06 9.38
C LEU A 197 -15.12 16.74 10.74
N GLN A 198 -16.23 17.17 11.34
CA GLN A 198 -16.23 17.73 12.70
C GLN A 198 -15.77 16.71 13.74
N LYS A 199 -16.26 15.46 13.65
CA LYS A 199 -15.81 14.36 14.54
C LYS A 199 -14.32 14.08 14.37
N ALA A 200 -13.86 13.96 13.14
CA ALA A 200 -12.46 13.74 12.81
C ALA A 200 -11.56 14.90 13.29
N LYS A 201 -12.04 16.15 13.20
CA LYS A 201 -11.31 17.34 13.67
C LYS A 201 -11.13 17.32 15.19
N LYS A 202 -12.19 17.03 15.95
CA LYS A 202 -12.11 16.89 17.42
C LYS A 202 -11.11 15.80 17.82
N LEU A 203 -11.11 14.67 17.12
CA LEU A 203 -10.17 13.58 17.37
C LEU A 203 -8.73 13.99 17.06
N HIS A 204 -8.52 14.73 15.97
CA HIS A 204 -7.21 15.27 15.61
C HIS A 204 -6.68 16.27 16.65
N GLU A 205 -7.52 17.19 17.11
CA GLU A 205 -7.18 18.16 18.17
C GLU A 205 -6.78 17.46 19.47
N LEU A 206 -7.50 16.40 19.87
CA LEU A 206 -7.13 15.56 21.01
C LEU A 206 -5.80 14.83 20.79
N ASP A 207 -5.57 14.27 19.60
CA ASP A 207 -4.30 13.62 19.31
C ASP A 207 -3.13 14.62 19.34
N LEU A 208 -3.31 15.85 18.87
CA LEU A 208 -2.32 16.91 18.97
C LEU A 208 -2.03 17.29 20.42
N SER A 209 -3.05 17.45 21.27
CA SER A 209 -2.86 17.79 22.69
C SER A 209 -2.12 16.71 23.47
N LEU A 210 -2.17 15.46 22.99
CA LEU A 210 -1.45 14.32 23.56
C LEU A 210 -0.05 14.11 22.93
N GLY A 211 0.42 15.01 22.07
CA GLY A 211 1.74 14.92 21.42
C GLY A 211 1.80 14.02 20.18
N TYR A 212 0.64 13.63 19.63
CA TYR A 212 0.51 12.83 18.42
C TYR A 212 0.08 13.71 17.23
N GLY A 213 -1.07 13.44 16.62
CA GLY A 213 -1.68 14.27 15.57
C GLY A 213 -0.90 14.36 14.25
N THR A 214 0.18 13.59 14.09
CA THR A 214 0.91 13.56 12.82
C THR A 214 0.36 12.50 11.88
N VAL A 215 0.43 12.75 10.58
CA VAL A 215 0.08 11.76 9.55
C VAL A 215 1.22 11.49 8.58
N GLU A 216 1.19 10.33 7.91
CA GLU A 216 2.11 10.04 6.83
C GLU A 216 1.86 10.98 5.64
N LEU A 217 2.92 11.68 5.20
CA LEU A 217 2.93 12.49 3.99
C LEU A 217 3.62 11.72 2.86
N PRO A 218 3.17 11.90 1.60
CA PRO A 218 3.83 11.30 0.45
C PRO A 218 5.28 11.77 0.29
N TYR A 219 6.17 10.83 -0.03
CA TYR A 219 7.57 11.10 -0.38
C TYR A 219 8.29 12.00 0.65
N ALA A 220 9.14 12.91 0.17
CA ALA A 220 9.85 13.87 0.99
C ALA A 220 9.05 15.15 1.27
N LEU A 221 7.72 15.14 1.15
CA LEU A 221 6.92 16.36 1.29
C LEU A 221 7.09 17.02 2.66
N LYS A 222 7.33 16.23 3.71
CA LYS A 222 7.69 16.73 5.04
C LYS A 222 8.94 17.64 5.04
N ARG A 223 9.90 17.42 4.13
CA ARG A 223 11.10 18.28 4.03
C ARG A 223 10.75 19.68 3.53
N LYS A 224 9.83 19.76 2.55
CA LYS A 224 9.38 21.04 1.97
C LYS A 224 8.37 21.76 2.87
N TYR A 225 7.51 21.00 3.54
CA TYR A 225 6.48 21.52 4.44
C TYR A 225 6.52 20.78 5.79
N PRO A 226 7.40 21.20 6.73
CA PRO A 226 7.64 20.50 7.98
C PRO A 226 6.40 20.24 8.84
N ASN A 227 5.46 21.18 8.81
CA ASN A 227 4.25 21.15 9.63
C ASN A 227 3.02 20.60 8.89
N ALA A 228 3.13 20.24 7.61
CA ALA A 228 2.00 19.76 6.82
C ALA A 228 1.38 18.48 7.41
N ASN A 229 2.16 17.65 8.08
CA ASN A 229 1.68 16.39 8.67
C ASN A 229 0.75 16.59 9.87
N GLN A 230 0.69 17.79 10.46
CA GLN A 230 -0.19 18.16 11.57
C GLN A 230 -1.36 19.05 11.12
N GLN A 231 -1.29 19.58 9.90
CA GLN A 231 -2.35 20.44 9.36
C GLN A 231 -3.62 19.64 9.11
N TRP A 232 -4.76 20.27 9.39
CA TRP A 232 -6.08 19.67 9.25
C TRP A 232 -6.35 19.13 7.84
N GLY A 233 -5.99 19.89 6.81
CA GLY A 233 -6.18 19.49 5.41
C GLY A 233 -5.53 18.16 5.04
N TRP A 234 -4.47 17.75 5.73
CA TRP A 234 -3.76 16.50 5.47
C TRP A 234 -4.32 15.31 6.24
N GLN A 235 -5.22 15.51 7.19
CA GLN A 235 -5.79 14.42 7.98
C GLN A 235 -6.77 13.59 7.14
N PHE A 236 -7.03 12.36 7.57
CA PHE A 236 -8.00 11.49 6.91
C PHE A 236 -9.42 11.93 7.22
N VAL A 237 -10.32 11.84 6.22
CA VAL A 237 -11.77 12.04 6.42
C VAL A 237 -12.34 10.95 7.33
N PHE A 238 -11.85 9.72 7.17
CA PHE A 238 -12.25 8.54 7.93
C PHE A 238 -11.07 8.02 8.76
N PRO A 239 -10.70 8.67 9.86
CA PRO A 239 -9.59 8.22 10.70
C PRO A 239 -9.96 6.95 11.48
N SER A 240 -8.98 6.07 11.70
CA SER A 240 -9.12 4.86 12.51
C SER A 240 -9.48 5.19 13.96
N TRP A 241 -10.25 4.33 14.61
CA TRP A 241 -10.62 4.49 16.02
C TRP A 241 -9.40 4.41 16.97
N LYS A 242 -8.36 3.67 16.59
CA LYS A 242 -7.10 3.54 17.34
C LYS A 242 -5.91 4.11 16.58
N ARG A 243 -4.93 4.58 17.36
CA ARG A 243 -3.58 4.86 16.85
C ARG A 243 -2.83 3.55 16.61
N SER A 244 -1.88 3.57 15.70
CA SER A 244 -0.99 2.44 15.44
C SER A 244 0.43 2.91 15.20
N VAL A 245 1.38 1.99 15.41
CA VAL A 245 2.78 2.23 15.09
C VAL A 245 2.96 2.02 13.60
N ASP A 246 3.39 3.07 12.89
CA ASP A 246 3.72 2.94 11.48
C ASP A 246 4.90 1.95 11.31
N PRO A 247 4.74 0.87 10.54
CA PRO A 247 5.73 -0.20 10.51
C PRO A 247 7.07 0.22 9.88
N ARG A 248 7.08 1.29 9.05
CA ARG A 248 8.27 1.81 8.37
C ARG A 248 9.00 2.86 9.20
N SER A 249 8.29 3.89 9.64
CA SER A 249 8.81 5.05 10.38
C SER A 249 8.81 4.88 11.90
N LYS A 250 8.13 3.86 12.43
CA LYS A 250 7.98 3.58 13.89
C LYS A 250 7.29 4.66 14.70
N VAL A 251 6.76 5.68 14.05
CA VAL A 251 6.02 6.75 14.70
C VAL A 251 4.60 6.28 14.99
N VAL A 252 4.11 6.56 16.19
CA VAL A 252 2.70 6.36 16.56
C VAL A 252 1.86 7.45 15.90
N ARG A 253 0.87 7.05 15.11
CA ARG A 253 -0.04 7.96 14.42
C ARG A 253 -1.39 7.31 14.16
N ARG A 254 -2.38 8.12 13.79
CA ARG A 254 -3.68 7.63 13.34
C ARG A 254 -3.65 7.44 11.83
N HIS A 255 -4.04 6.25 11.40
CA HIS A 255 -4.26 5.95 9.98
C HIS A 255 -5.73 6.12 9.61
N HIS A 256 -6.08 5.89 8.35
CA HIS A 256 -7.48 5.73 7.98
C HIS A 256 -8.09 4.48 8.62
N VAL A 257 -9.42 4.41 8.67
CA VAL A 257 -10.14 3.20 9.10
C VAL A 257 -9.63 1.98 8.32
N HIS A 258 -9.39 0.89 9.02
CA HIS A 258 -8.91 -0.35 8.42
C HIS A 258 -10.07 -1.09 7.76
N GLU A 259 -9.75 -1.85 6.71
CA GLU A 259 -10.61 -2.93 6.21
C GLU A 259 -10.76 -4.01 7.28
#